data_AF-A0A521EME1-F1
#
_entry.id   AF-A0A521EME1-F1
#
_cell.length_a   1.000
_cell.length_b   1.000
_cell.length_c   1.000
_cell.angle_alpha   90.00
_cell.angle_beta   90.00
_cell.angle_gamma   90.00
#
_symmetry.space_group_name_H-M   'P 1'
#
loop_
_entity.id
_entity.type
_entity.pdbx_description
1 polymer ?
#
loop_
_entity_poly.entity_id
_entity_poly.type
_entity_poly.pdbx_seq_one_letter_code
_entity_poly.pdbx_strand_id
1 'polypeptide(L)'
;MLFLLVYTCSYGQSGTEKEIIYISYGINEHEKKEKLETKNTIRFIIQSESFLHKREEHATTQITYSNIKDSLISTDKAREKAFSYLARFAKKWQEKAATEEEKEILGYIRNPPVLYYNDYFETIYVFEKTNEKEGILYEVIWESFIE
;
A
#
# COMPACT_ATOMS: atom_id res chain seq x y z
N MET A 1 -27.47 13.75 -15.69
CA MET A 1 -27.13 12.39 -15.26
C MET A 1 -25.65 12.20 -15.57
N LEU A 2 -24.77 12.52 -14.61
CA LEU A 2 -23.32 12.45 -14.77
C LEU A 2 -22.93 10.98 -14.64
N PHE A 3 -22.50 10.36 -15.74
CA PHE A 3 -21.91 9.03 -15.67
C PHE A 3 -20.62 9.16 -14.88
N LEU A 4 -20.63 8.66 -13.65
CA LEU A 4 -19.44 8.20 -12.92
C LEU A 4 -18.80 7.10 -13.78
N LEU A 5 -18.07 7.51 -14.80
CA LEU A 5 -16.96 6.75 -15.29
C LEU A 5 -15.93 6.80 -14.17
N VAL A 6 -16.08 5.85 -13.26
CA VAL A 6 -14.97 5.16 -12.61
C VAL A 6 -14.10 4.68 -13.77
N TYR A 7 -13.31 5.59 -14.34
CA TYR A 7 -12.15 5.23 -15.12
C TYR A 7 -11.29 4.50 -14.10
N THR A 8 -11.43 3.18 -14.09
CA THR A 8 -10.31 2.28 -13.94
C THR A 8 -9.25 2.76 -14.92
N CYS A 9 -8.51 3.79 -14.52
CA CYS A 9 -7.26 4.17 -15.14
C CYS A 9 -6.27 3.07 -14.76
N SER A 10 -6.46 1.89 -15.36
CA SER A 10 -5.40 0.98 -15.75
C SER A 10 -4.53 1.63 -16.84
N TYR A 11 -4.21 2.91 -16.69
CA TYR A 11 -3.00 3.48 -17.28
C TYR A 11 -1.84 2.95 -16.46
N GLY A 12 -1.52 1.68 -16.75
CA GLY A 12 -0.22 1.11 -16.44
C GLY A 12 0.84 2.08 -16.94
N GLN A 13 1.66 2.56 -16.01
CA GLN A 13 2.82 3.36 -16.36
C GLN A 13 3.75 2.50 -17.23
N SER A 14 3.94 2.88 -18.49
CA SER A 14 5.21 2.57 -19.15
C SER A 14 6.26 3.53 -18.56
N GLY A 15 7.04 3.08 -17.57
CA GLY A 15 8.33 3.70 -17.26
C GLY A 15 8.73 3.89 -15.79
N THR A 16 7.88 3.59 -14.81
CA THR A 16 8.34 3.44 -13.42
C THR A 16 7.77 2.14 -12.88
N GLU A 17 8.66 1.16 -12.73
CA GLU A 17 8.33 -0.13 -12.13
C GLU A 17 7.79 0.13 -10.71
N LYS A 18 6.62 -0.46 -10.40
CA LYS A 18 6.05 -0.34 -9.06
C LYS A 18 7.01 -1.04 -8.09
N GLU A 19 7.20 -0.49 -6.89
CA GLU A 19 8.11 -1.08 -5.92
C GLU A 19 7.41 -2.13 -5.03
N ILE A 20 8.17 -3.12 -4.58
CA ILE A 20 7.78 -4.01 -3.48
C ILE A 20 8.14 -3.31 -2.17
N ILE A 21 7.23 -3.30 -1.19
CA ILE A 21 7.46 -2.72 0.14
C ILE A 21 7.30 -3.75 1.25
N TYR A 22 8.06 -3.56 2.34
CA TYR A 22 8.06 -4.43 3.52
C TYR A 22 7.72 -3.61 4.77
N ILE A 23 6.55 -3.82 5.33
CA ILE A 23 6.05 -3.09 6.50
C ILE A 23 6.35 -3.90 7.76
N SER A 24 7.00 -3.28 8.74
CA SER A 24 7.30 -3.95 10.01
C SER A 24 6.05 -4.16 10.85
N TYR A 25 5.82 -5.38 11.34
CA TYR A 25 4.79 -5.67 12.36
C TYR A 25 5.44 -6.01 13.70
N GLY A 26 5.14 -5.19 14.70
CA GLY A 26 5.47 -5.48 16.09
C GLY A 26 6.93 -5.32 16.50
N ILE A 27 7.77 -4.79 15.61
CA ILE A 27 9.17 -4.44 15.89
C ILE A 27 9.27 -3.15 16.71
N ASN A 28 8.40 -2.16 16.43
CA ASN A 28 8.36 -0.92 17.19
C ASN A 28 7.47 -1.10 18.43
N GLU A 29 8.02 -0.83 19.62
CA GLU A 29 7.31 -1.05 20.89
C GLU A 29 6.12 -0.09 21.08
N HIS A 30 6.18 1.09 20.47
CA HIS A 30 5.15 2.13 20.60
C HIS A 30 4.01 2.01 19.58
N GLU A 31 4.09 1.07 18.64
CA GLU A 31 3.01 0.87 17.66
C GLU A 31 1.85 0.11 18.30
N LYS A 32 0.65 0.72 18.28
CA LYS A 32 -0.60 0.00 18.53
C LYS A 32 -0.72 -1.09 17.46
N LYS A 33 -0.85 -2.34 17.89
CA LYS A 33 -0.87 -3.50 16.99
C LYS A 33 -1.88 -4.54 17.45
N GLU A 34 -2.56 -5.14 16.49
CA GLU A 34 -3.49 -6.23 16.71
C GLU A 34 -3.44 -7.19 15.52
N LYS A 35 -3.50 -8.50 15.80
CA LYS A 35 -3.55 -9.55 14.80
C LYS A 35 -4.82 -10.36 15.02
N LEU A 36 -5.70 -10.34 14.02
CA LEU A 36 -6.94 -11.10 14.01
C LEU A 36 -6.84 -12.21 12.99
N GLU A 37 -7.04 -13.44 13.44
CA GLU A 37 -6.85 -14.62 12.61
C GLU A 37 -8.15 -15.41 12.49
N THR A 38 -8.49 -15.79 11.27
CA THR A 38 -9.56 -16.73 10.95
C THR A 38 -8.99 -17.90 10.16
N LYS A 39 -9.84 -18.89 9.87
CA LYS A 39 -9.45 -20.03 9.02
C LYS A 39 -8.87 -19.58 7.67
N ASN A 40 -9.37 -18.50 7.08
CA ASN A 40 -9.06 -18.12 5.70
C ASN A 40 -8.22 -16.84 5.61
N THR A 41 -8.19 -16.03 6.67
CA THR A 41 -7.58 -14.70 6.63
C THR A 41 -6.74 -14.41 7.86
N ILE A 42 -5.73 -13.56 7.68
CA ILE A 42 -5.00 -12.92 8.77
C ILE A 42 -5.10 -11.41 8.54
N ARG A 43 -5.60 -10.68 9.52
CA ARG A 43 -5.68 -9.23 9.50
C ARG A 43 -4.67 -8.66 10.49
N PHE A 44 -3.72 -7.88 9.99
CA PHE A 44 -2.79 -7.10 10.79
C PHE A 44 -3.31 -5.67 10.88
N ILE A 45 -3.51 -5.18 12.10
CA ILE A 45 -3.86 -3.78 12.36
C ILE A 45 -2.62 -3.13 12.96
N ILE A 46 -2.10 -2.10 12.29
CA ILE A 46 -0.92 -1.34 12.72
C ILE A 46 -1.32 0.13 12.78
N GLN A 47 -1.33 0.68 13.99
CA GLN A 47 -1.90 2.00 14.30
C GLN A 47 -3.38 2.08 13.88
N SER A 48 -3.69 2.81 12.80
CA SER A 48 -5.03 2.97 12.22
C SER A 48 -5.21 2.22 10.90
N GLU A 49 -4.15 1.58 10.39
CA GLU A 49 -4.20 0.90 9.09
C GLU A 49 -4.48 -0.59 9.25
N SER A 50 -5.16 -1.17 8.26
CA SER A 50 -5.46 -2.59 8.21
C SER A 50 -4.83 -3.26 7.01
N PHE A 51 -4.20 -4.41 7.23
CA PHE A 51 -3.56 -5.22 6.21
C PHE A 51 -4.14 -6.62 6.24
N LEU A 52 -4.69 -7.07 5.12
CA LEU A 52 -5.38 -8.35 4.98
C LEU A 52 -4.55 -9.33 4.16
N HIS A 53 -4.12 -10.41 4.79
CA HIS A 53 -3.59 -11.59 4.12
C HIS A 53 -4.71 -12.62 3.94
N LYS A 54 -4.90 -13.11 2.71
CA LYS A 54 -5.87 -14.15 2.38
C LYS A 54 -5.12 -15.42 2.02
N ARG A 55 -5.28 -16.47 2.81
CA ARG A 55 -4.43 -17.67 2.79
C ARG A 55 -4.49 -18.46 1.47
N GLU A 56 -5.61 -18.39 0.77
CA GLU A 56 -5.80 -19.08 -0.52
C GLU A 56 -5.35 -18.24 -1.73
N GLU A 57 -5.20 -16.92 -1.54
CA GLU A 57 -4.88 -15.98 -2.63
C GLU A 57 -3.43 -15.49 -2.57
N HIS A 58 -2.83 -15.40 -1.39
CA HIS A 58 -1.53 -14.76 -1.18
C HIS A 58 -0.52 -15.67 -0.50
N ALA A 59 0.75 -15.50 -0.86
CA ALA A 59 1.82 -16.32 -0.32
C ALA A 59 2.28 -15.85 1.08
N THR A 60 2.86 -16.78 1.83
CA THR A 60 3.73 -16.46 2.96
C THR A 60 5.14 -16.95 2.67
N THR A 61 6.14 -16.18 3.09
CA THR A 61 7.55 -16.51 2.87
C THR A 61 8.31 -16.41 4.18
N GLN A 62 8.98 -17.49 4.59
CA GLN A 62 9.93 -17.43 5.70
C GLN A 62 11.22 -16.77 5.25
N ILE A 63 11.77 -15.87 6.07
CA ILE A 63 12.98 -15.13 5.73
C ILE A 63 13.84 -14.84 6.95
N THR A 64 15.15 -14.75 6.73
CA THR A 64 16.10 -14.27 7.73
C THR A 64 15.95 -12.76 7.91
N TYR A 65 15.77 -12.30 9.14
CA TYR A 65 15.57 -10.89 9.48
C TYR A 65 16.70 -10.00 8.95
N SER A 66 17.95 -10.45 9.03
CA SER A 66 19.11 -9.70 8.53
C SER A 66 19.05 -9.38 7.04
N ASN A 67 18.31 -10.16 6.24
CA ASN A 67 18.22 -9.96 4.80
C ASN A 67 17.28 -8.80 4.43
N ILE A 68 16.36 -8.43 5.31
CA ILE A 68 15.33 -7.44 5.02
C ILE A 68 15.31 -6.26 6.00
N LYS A 69 16.02 -6.34 7.14
CA LYS A 69 15.95 -5.33 8.22
C LYS A 69 16.13 -3.89 7.74
N ASP A 70 17.00 -3.67 6.74
CA ASP A 70 17.32 -2.33 6.23
C ASP A 70 16.30 -1.85 5.17
N SER A 71 15.43 -2.76 4.71
CA SER A 71 14.32 -2.49 3.77
C SER A 71 12.96 -2.40 4.46
N LEU A 72 12.89 -2.69 5.76
CA LEU A 72 11.66 -2.55 6.55
C LEU A 72 11.33 -1.07 6.74
N ILE A 73 10.06 -0.74 6.51
CA ILE A 73 9.53 0.61 6.67
C ILE A 73 8.35 0.62 7.63
N SER A 74 8.10 1.77 8.25
CA SER A 74 6.89 2.00 9.02
C SER A 74 5.68 2.22 8.10
N THR A 75 4.49 2.06 8.66
CA THR A 75 3.22 2.39 8.00
C THR A 75 3.19 3.84 7.50
N ASP A 76 3.68 4.80 8.30
CA ASP A 76 3.77 6.21 7.89
C ASP A 76 4.68 6.41 6.68
N LYS A 77 5.82 5.71 6.63
CA LYS A 77 6.73 5.78 5.50
C LYS A 77 6.13 5.14 4.24
N ALA A 78 5.38 4.06 4.40
CA ALA A 78 4.62 3.45 3.31
C ALA A 78 3.56 4.43 2.77
N ARG A 79 2.87 5.16 3.65
CA ARG A 79 1.90 6.19 3.27
C ARG A 79 2.56 7.35 2.51
N GLU A 80 3.71 7.83 3.01
CA GLU A 80 4.53 8.87 2.34
C GLU A 80 4.94 8.44 0.92
N LYS A 81 5.32 7.17 0.72
CA LYS A 81 5.64 6.61 -0.60
C LYS A 81 4.44 6.63 -1.54
N ALA A 82 3.26 6.21 -1.07
CA ALA A 82 2.03 6.23 -1.86
C ALA A 82 1.65 7.67 -2.28
N PHE A 83 1.68 8.63 -1.33
CA PHE A 83 1.44 10.04 -1.63
C PHE A 83 2.49 10.64 -2.58
N SER A 84 3.75 10.22 -2.46
CA SER A 84 4.81 10.64 -3.39
C SER A 84 4.57 10.12 -4.81
N TYR A 85 4.04 8.90 -4.96
CA TYR A 85 3.62 8.38 -6.26
C TYR A 85 2.46 9.20 -6.84
N LEU A 86 1.44 9.48 -6.04
CA LEU A 86 0.31 10.34 -6.43
C LEU A 86 0.74 11.74 -6.85
N ALA A 87 1.61 12.38 -6.07
CA ALA A 87 2.12 13.72 -6.38
C ALA A 87 2.88 13.75 -7.72
N ARG A 88 3.72 12.74 -7.97
CA ARG A 88 4.42 12.59 -9.27
C ARG A 88 3.45 12.38 -10.42
N PHE A 89 2.43 11.55 -10.21
CA PHE A 89 1.40 11.30 -11.21
C PHE A 89 0.59 12.56 -11.51
N ALA A 90 0.14 13.29 -10.47
CA ALA A 90 -0.53 14.57 -10.58
C ALA A 90 0.31 15.60 -11.36
N LYS A 91 1.60 15.70 -11.07
CA LYS A 91 2.51 16.62 -11.79
C LYS A 91 2.59 16.28 -13.29
N LYS A 92 2.78 15.01 -13.64
CA LYS A 92 2.80 14.56 -15.05
C LYS A 92 1.47 14.82 -15.76
N TRP A 93 0.35 14.66 -15.07
CA TRP A 93 -0.97 14.96 -15.62
C TRP A 93 -1.14 16.47 -15.87
N GLN A 94 -0.73 17.30 -14.90
CA GLN A 94 -0.78 18.75 -15.02
C GLN A 94 0.03 19.27 -16.21
N GLU A 95 1.17 18.64 -16.54
CA GLU A 95 1.97 18.97 -17.72
C GLU A 95 1.28 18.62 -19.05
N LYS A 96 0.29 17.71 -19.05
CA LYS A 96 -0.43 17.24 -20.23
C LYS A 96 -1.83 17.83 -20.40
N ALA A 97 -2.46 18.27 -19.31
CA ALA A 97 -3.83 18.79 -19.33
C ALA A 97 -3.91 20.08 -20.15
N ALA A 98 -4.81 20.12 -21.14
CA ALA A 98 -4.99 21.26 -22.05
C ALA A 98 -6.36 21.93 -21.90
N THR A 99 -7.33 21.22 -21.32
CA THR A 99 -8.71 21.68 -21.14
C THR A 99 -9.04 21.90 -19.66
N GLU A 100 -10.11 22.63 -19.38
CA GLU A 100 -10.55 22.88 -18.00
C GLU A 100 -11.11 21.63 -17.32
N GLU A 101 -11.78 20.76 -18.08
CA GLU A 101 -12.27 19.45 -17.63
C GLU A 101 -11.10 18.53 -17.21
N GLU A 102 -9.98 18.54 -17.96
CA GLU A 102 -8.78 17.79 -17.59
C GLU A 102 -8.06 18.35 -16.35
N LYS A 103 -8.21 19.66 -16.07
CA LYS A 103 -7.72 20.27 -14.83
C LYS A 103 -8.63 19.94 -13.64
N GLU A 104 -9.92 19.76 -13.85
CA GLU A 104 -10.84 19.28 -12.81
C GLU A 104 -10.44 17.86 -12.35
N ILE A 105 -10.08 16.99 -13.31
CA ILE A 105 -9.51 15.66 -13.05
C ILE A 105 -8.25 15.73 -12.17
N LEU A 106 -7.42 16.77 -12.32
CA LEU A 106 -6.23 16.95 -11.48
C LEU A 106 -6.58 17.13 -9.99
N GLY A 107 -7.72 17.75 -9.68
CA GLY A 107 -8.24 17.87 -8.31
C GLY A 107 -8.51 16.50 -7.68
N TYR A 108 -9.15 15.61 -8.44
CA TYR A 108 -9.43 14.23 -8.03
C TYR A 108 -8.17 13.37 -7.93
N ILE A 109 -7.16 13.60 -8.77
CA ILE A 109 -5.88 12.89 -8.68
C ILE A 109 -5.10 13.30 -7.43
N ARG A 110 -5.12 14.59 -7.08
CA ARG A 110 -4.43 15.11 -5.89
C ARG A 110 -5.13 14.68 -4.60
N ASN A 111 -6.45 14.59 -4.63
CA ASN A 111 -7.30 14.22 -3.50
C ASN A 111 -8.27 13.12 -3.93
N PRO A 112 -7.79 11.87 -4.10
CA PRO A 112 -8.65 10.77 -4.50
C PRO A 112 -9.68 10.49 -3.40
N PRO A 113 -10.96 10.28 -3.77
CA PRO A 113 -12.02 10.00 -2.81
C PRO A 113 -11.86 8.63 -2.14
N VAL A 114 -11.13 7.71 -2.78
CA VAL A 114 -10.74 6.40 -2.24
C VAL A 114 -9.29 6.10 -2.62
N LEU A 115 -8.47 5.71 -1.64
CA LEU A 115 -7.10 5.27 -1.85
C LEU A 115 -7.00 3.75 -1.78
N TYR A 116 -6.86 3.11 -2.93
CA TYR A 116 -6.47 1.70 -3.01
C TYR A 116 -4.94 1.62 -3.03
N TYR A 117 -4.32 1.42 -1.85
CA TYR A 117 -2.85 1.48 -1.73
C TYR A 117 -2.13 0.42 -2.59
N ASN A 118 -2.77 -0.72 -2.84
CA ASN A 118 -2.27 -1.77 -3.74
C ASN A 118 -2.09 -1.30 -5.20
N ASP A 119 -2.69 -0.18 -5.62
CA ASP A 119 -2.47 0.38 -6.95
C ASP A 119 -1.11 1.09 -7.10
N TYR A 120 -0.44 1.44 -5.99
CA TYR A 120 0.83 2.18 -6.01
C TYR A 120 2.08 1.30 -5.87
N PHE A 121 1.90 0.06 -5.44
CA PHE A 121 2.98 -0.88 -5.17
C PHE A 121 2.80 -2.14 -6.01
N GLU A 122 3.90 -2.85 -6.29
CA GLU A 122 3.84 -4.15 -6.97
C GLU A 122 3.31 -5.19 -6.00
N THR A 123 3.90 -5.24 -4.80
CA THR A 123 3.49 -6.13 -3.72
C THR A 123 3.74 -5.43 -2.40
N ILE A 124 2.84 -5.67 -1.45
CA ILE A 124 2.95 -5.18 -0.07
C ILE A 124 3.12 -6.39 0.82
N TYR A 125 4.21 -6.42 1.57
CA TYR A 125 4.43 -7.43 2.60
C TYR A 125 4.32 -6.83 3.99
N VAL A 126 3.69 -7.56 4.90
CA VAL A 126 3.85 -7.35 6.34
C VAL A 126 4.86 -8.37 6.86
N PHE A 127 5.90 -7.88 7.54
CA PHE A 127 6.89 -8.72 8.19
C PHE A 127 6.59 -8.89 9.68
N GLU A 128 6.33 -10.12 10.10
CA GLU A 128 6.21 -10.50 11.51
C GLU A 128 7.47 -11.23 11.96
N LYS A 129 8.21 -10.64 12.89
CA LYS A 129 9.38 -11.27 13.51
C LYS A 129 8.91 -12.44 14.38
N THR A 130 9.39 -13.66 14.11
CA THR A 130 9.04 -14.87 14.90
C THR A 130 10.10 -15.17 15.95
N ASN A 131 11.36 -14.81 15.69
CA ASN A 131 12.47 -14.89 16.64
C ASN A 131 13.56 -13.87 16.27
N GLU A 132 14.68 -13.85 17.01
CA GLU A 132 15.77 -12.87 16.77
C GLU A 132 16.42 -12.93 15.38
N LYS A 133 16.30 -14.06 14.68
CA LYS A 133 16.97 -14.31 13.38
C LYS A 133 15.99 -14.41 12.21
N GLU A 134 14.73 -14.70 12.47
CA GLU A 134 13.77 -15.10 11.44
C GLU A 134 12.42 -14.40 11.62
N GLY A 135 11.65 -14.39 10.54
CA GLY A 135 10.26 -14.01 10.56
C GLY A 135 9.53 -14.48 9.32
N ILE A 136 8.28 -14.03 9.20
CA ILE A 136 7.39 -14.38 8.11
C ILE A 136 6.97 -13.10 7.38
N LEU A 137 7.12 -13.11 6.06
CA LEU A 137 6.50 -12.15 5.17
C LEU A 137 5.12 -12.66 4.77
N TYR A 138 4.12 -11.82 4.98
CA TYR A 138 2.76 -12.05 4.52
C TYR A 138 2.48 -11.08 3.39
N GLU A 139 2.19 -11.58 2.19
CA GLU A 139 1.64 -10.74 1.13
C GLU A 139 0.22 -10.30 1.53
N VAL A 140 -0.05 -9.00 1.44
CA VAL A 140 -1.26 -8.38 1.99
C VAL A 140 -1.93 -7.41 1.02
N ILE A 141 -3.23 -7.25 1.21
CA ILE A 141 -4.01 -6.10 0.74
C ILE A 141 -3.98 -5.04 1.84
N TRP A 142 -3.69 -3.80 1.49
CA TRP A 142 -3.81 -2.69 2.42
C TRP A 142 -5.22 -2.11 2.34
N GLU A 143 -6.03 -2.41 3.36
CA GLU A 143 -7.36 -1.88 3.56
C GLU A 143 -7.25 -0.61 4.40
N SER A 144 -7.35 0.56 3.75
CA SER A 144 -7.49 1.83 4.45
C SER A 144 -8.97 2.19 4.51
N PHE A 145 -9.49 2.36 5.72
CA PHE A 145 -10.77 3.03 5.89
C PHE A 145 -10.47 4.53 5.84
N ILE A 146 -11.02 5.21 4.84
CA ILE A 146 -11.11 6.67 4.91
C ILE A 146 -12.18 6.95 5.97
N GLU A 147 -11.76 7.39 7.15
CA GLU A 147 -12.66 7.99 8.14
C GLU A 147 -13.11 9.39 7.70
#